data_AF-A0A5S9MIZ5-F1
#
_entry.id   AF-A0A5S9MIZ5-F1
#
_cell.length_a   1.000
_cell.length_b   1.000
_cell.length_c   1.000
_cell.angle_alpha   90.00
_cell.angle_beta   90.00
_cell.angle_gamma   90.00
#
_symmetry.space_group_name_H-M   'P 1'
#
loop_
_entity.id
_entity.type
_entity.pdbx_description
1 polymer ?
#
loop_
_entity_poly.entity_id
_entity_poly.type
_entity_poly.pdbx_seq_one_letter_code
_entity_poly.pdbx_strand_id
1 'polypeptide(L)'
;MQMIDDAIQTLYDQLEAEVEAGQEIKSKMPELTEAFEKLEQDHTQTKAETALVKESYKLTAGELDQQKAFEKRLEEIEKLMKQIREKLDRDHVAYSLLMNEINQLETFIDDAKALHDTFKDHLQSLRKEELQARETLAELKTMLTDTVRQLQKSNIPGIPADMKKSRLKKSRR
;
A
#
# COMPACT_ATOMS: atom_id res chain seq x y z
N MET A 1 -17.05 -54.49 22.47
CA MET A 1 -17.87 -54.08 21.31
C MET A 1 -18.04 -52.57 21.27
N GLN A 2 -18.50 -51.91 22.34
CA GLN A 2 -18.68 -50.44 22.36
C GLN A 2 -17.44 -49.62 21.91
N MET A 3 -16.22 -49.96 22.36
CA MET A 3 -15.02 -49.21 21.94
C MET A 3 -14.67 -49.30 20.44
N ILE A 4 -15.18 -50.31 19.73
CA ILE A 4 -14.96 -50.43 18.28
C ILE A 4 -16.01 -49.59 17.53
N ASP A 5 -17.25 -49.58 18.00
CA ASP A 5 -18.32 -48.76 17.42
C ASP A 5 -18.02 -47.27 17.60
N ASP A 6 -17.53 -46.85 18.77
CA ASP A 6 -17.11 -45.47 19.02
C ASP A 6 -15.95 -45.06 18.10
N ALA A 7 -14.96 -45.94 17.90
CA ALA A 7 -13.86 -45.68 16.98
C ALA A 7 -14.33 -45.55 15.53
N ILE A 8 -15.28 -46.38 15.10
CA ILE A 8 -15.87 -46.31 13.76
C ILE A 8 -16.65 -44.99 13.58
N GLN A 9 -17.42 -44.56 14.59
CA GLN A 9 -18.12 -43.27 14.56
C GLN A 9 -17.14 -42.09 14.43
N THR A 10 -16.05 -42.08 15.20
CA THR A 10 -15.05 -41.02 15.08
C THR A 10 -14.37 -40.98 13.71
N LEU A 11 -14.21 -42.12 13.04
CA LEU A 11 -13.68 -42.18 11.67
C LEU A 11 -14.68 -41.61 10.66
N TYR A 12 -15.98 -41.85 10.85
CA TYR A 12 -17.03 -41.26 10.02
C TYR A 12 -17.07 -39.73 10.17
N ASP A 13 -17.01 -39.21 11.40
CA ASP A 13 -17.00 -37.77 11.65
C ASP A 13 -15.77 -37.10 11.00
N GLN A 14 -14.61 -37.75 11.05
CA GLN A 14 -13.39 -37.24 10.41
C GLN A 14 -13.49 -37.22 8.88
N LEU A 15 -14.09 -38.26 8.28
CA LEU A 15 -14.30 -38.32 6.83
C LEU A 15 -15.31 -37.26 6.37
N GLU A 16 -16.39 -37.04 7.14
CA GLU A 16 -17.38 -36.01 6.85
C GLU A 16 -16.73 -34.62 6.88
N ALA A 17 -15.94 -34.33 7.91
CA ALA A 17 -15.20 -33.07 8.02
C ALA A 17 -14.19 -32.85 6.87
N GLU A 18 -13.55 -33.90 6.36
CA GLU A 18 -12.67 -33.80 5.19
C GLU A 18 -13.43 -33.49 3.90
N VAL A 19 -14.62 -34.07 3.72
CA VAL A 19 -15.47 -33.78 2.55
C VAL A 19 -15.99 -32.35 2.60
N GLU A 20 -16.43 -31.88 3.77
CA GLU A 20 -16.85 -30.49 3.98
C GLU A 20 -15.71 -29.51 3.69
N ALA A 21 -14.53 -29.71 4.27
CA ALA A 21 -13.36 -28.89 4.00
C ALA A 21 -13.00 -28.90 2.50
N GLY A 22 -13.09 -30.04 1.82
CA GLY A 22 -12.86 -30.14 0.38
C GLY A 22 -13.83 -29.29 -0.47
N GLN A 23 -15.10 -29.20 -0.06
CA GLN A 23 -16.10 -28.35 -0.73
C GLN A 23 -15.83 -26.86 -0.46
N GLU A 24 -15.53 -26.49 0.79
CA GLU A 24 -15.22 -25.10 1.16
C GLU A 24 -13.96 -24.58 0.47
N ILE A 25 -12.92 -25.42 0.34
CA ILE A 25 -11.69 -25.06 -0.38
C ILE A 25 -12.00 -24.71 -1.84
N LYS A 26 -12.88 -25.47 -2.50
CA LYS A 26 -13.26 -25.24 -3.90
C LYS A 26 -14.05 -23.94 -4.09
N SER A 27 -14.83 -23.51 -3.11
CA SER A 27 -15.55 -22.24 -3.17
C SER A 27 -14.67 -21.04 -2.77
N LYS A 28 -13.83 -21.18 -1.74
CA LYS A 28 -12.97 -20.09 -1.25
C LYS A 28 -11.79 -19.77 -2.16
N MET A 29 -11.20 -20.76 -2.83
CA MET A 29 -10.06 -20.56 -3.75
C MET A 29 -10.31 -19.52 -4.86
N PRO A 30 -11.42 -19.58 -5.63
CA PRO A 30 -11.71 -18.55 -6.62
C PRO A 30 -11.97 -17.18 -6.00
N GLU A 31 -12.67 -17.10 -4.86
CA GLU A 31 -12.91 -15.84 -4.14
C GLU A 31 -11.61 -15.16 -3.70
N LEU A 32 -10.66 -15.93 -3.15
CA LEU A 32 -9.35 -15.43 -2.76
C LEU A 32 -8.51 -14.99 -3.97
N THR A 33 -8.65 -15.69 -5.09
CA THR A 33 -7.99 -15.31 -6.35
C THR A 33 -8.51 -13.97 -6.86
N GLU A 34 -9.84 -13.78 -6.89
CA GLU A 34 -10.42 -12.49 -7.26
C GLU A 34 -10.04 -11.37 -6.28
N ALA A 35 -10.00 -11.65 -4.98
CA ALA A 35 -9.61 -10.68 -3.97
C ALA A 35 -8.13 -10.26 -4.14
N PHE A 36 -7.26 -11.20 -4.47
CA PHE A 36 -5.85 -10.93 -4.75
C PHE A 36 -5.66 -10.14 -6.05
N GLU A 37 -6.36 -10.51 -7.13
CA GLU A 37 -6.31 -9.78 -8.40
C GLU A 37 -6.77 -8.32 -8.24
N LYS A 38 -7.84 -8.08 -7.46
CA LYS A 38 -8.29 -6.72 -7.12
C LYS A 38 -7.21 -5.95 -6.36
N LEU A 39 -6.58 -6.59 -5.37
CA LEU A 39 -5.51 -5.97 -4.59
C LEU A 39 -4.29 -5.63 -5.46
N GLU A 40 -3.92 -6.48 -6.41
CA GLU A 40 -2.86 -6.18 -7.39
C GLU A 40 -3.23 -4.98 -8.27
N GLN A 41 -4.47 -4.94 -8.78
CA GLN A 41 -4.94 -3.81 -9.59
C GLN A 41 -4.89 -2.50 -8.79
N ASP A 42 -5.40 -2.50 -7.56
CA ASP A 42 -5.37 -1.32 -6.68
C ASP A 42 -3.94 -0.91 -6.34
N HIS A 43 -3.03 -1.88 -6.18
CA HIS A 43 -1.61 -1.62 -5.99
C HIS A 43 -0.97 -0.97 -7.23
N THR A 44 -1.30 -1.42 -8.45
CA THR A 44 -0.78 -0.79 -9.67
C THR A 44 -1.26 0.65 -9.83
N GLN A 45 -2.52 0.94 -9.47
CA GLN A 45 -3.07 2.30 -9.49
C GLN A 45 -2.37 3.21 -8.49
N THR A 46 -2.25 2.77 -7.23
CA THR A 46 -1.52 3.53 -6.19
C THR A 46 -0.06 3.73 -6.56
N LYS A 47 0.59 2.74 -7.19
CA LYS A 47 1.96 2.88 -7.71
C LYS A 47 2.06 3.98 -8.78
N ALA A 48 1.10 4.04 -9.72
CA ALA A 48 1.04 5.12 -10.69
C ALA A 48 0.83 6.49 -10.02
N GLU A 49 -0.05 6.57 -9.03
CA GLU A 49 -0.27 7.81 -8.25
C GLU A 49 0.98 8.25 -7.49
N THR A 50 1.70 7.33 -6.86
CA THR A 50 2.95 7.66 -6.16
C THR A 50 4.05 8.15 -7.09
N ALA A 51 4.11 7.64 -8.33
CA ALA A 51 5.05 8.13 -9.32
C ALA A 51 4.76 9.60 -9.68
N LEU A 52 3.48 9.99 -9.79
CA LEU A 52 3.09 11.39 -9.99
C LEU A 52 3.46 12.27 -8.80
N VAL A 53 3.21 11.80 -7.58
CA VAL A 53 3.59 12.52 -6.35
C VAL A 53 5.12 12.64 -6.23
N LYS A 54 5.88 11.66 -6.71
CA LYS A 54 7.35 11.70 -6.74
C LYS A 54 7.91 12.79 -7.65
N GLU A 55 7.19 13.14 -8.72
CA GLU A 55 7.59 14.24 -9.61
C GLU A 55 7.27 15.61 -9.00
N SER A 56 6.17 15.74 -8.26
CA SER A 56 5.75 16.98 -7.61
C SER A 56 6.43 17.24 -6.27
N TYR A 57 6.79 16.17 -5.54
CA TYR A 57 7.34 16.17 -4.19
C TYR A 57 8.56 15.25 -4.13
N LYS A 58 9.62 15.66 -3.42
CA LYS A 58 10.76 14.77 -3.15
C LYS A 58 10.34 13.74 -2.11
N LEU A 59 9.70 12.65 -2.55
CA LEU A 59 9.36 11.51 -1.71
C LEU A 59 10.55 11.11 -0.85
N THR A 60 10.31 10.87 0.43
CA THR A 60 11.38 10.44 1.34
C THR A 60 11.74 8.99 1.05
N ALA A 61 12.99 8.60 1.34
CA ALA A 61 13.47 7.22 1.08
C ALA A 61 12.61 6.16 1.78
N GLY A 62 12.01 6.49 2.94
CA GLY A 62 11.17 5.58 3.72
C GLY A 62 9.85 5.20 3.04
N GLU A 63 9.23 6.11 2.29
CA GLU A 63 7.96 5.83 1.59
C GLU A 63 8.15 4.87 0.41
N LEU A 64 9.27 4.99 -0.31
CA LEU A 64 9.65 4.05 -1.36
C LEU A 64 9.96 2.65 -0.81
N ASP A 65 10.52 2.59 0.40
CA ASP A 65 10.80 1.31 1.06
C ASP A 65 9.51 0.62 1.54
N GLN A 66 8.50 1.39 1.97
CA GLN A 66 7.17 0.85 2.29
C GLN A 66 6.49 0.25 1.06
N GLN A 67 6.56 0.91 -0.10
CA GLN A 67 6.05 0.33 -1.35
C GLN A 67 6.74 -0.97 -1.72
N LYS A 68 8.06 -1.02 -1.64
CA LYS A 68 8.82 -2.25 -1.92
C LYS A 68 8.50 -3.36 -0.92
N ALA A 69 8.28 -3.02 0.35
CA ALA A 69 7.86 -3.99 1.35
C ALA A 69 6.48 -4.57 1.03
N PHE A 70 5.56 -3.72 0.54
CA PHE A 70 4.25 -4.14 0.08
C PHE A 70 4.32 -5.06 -1.15
N GLU A 71 5.12 -4.70 -2.17
CA GLU A 71 5.36 -5.53 -3.35
C GLU A 71 5.87 -6.92 -2.97
N LYS A 72 6.84 -7.00 -2.05
CA LYS A 72 7.35 -8.29 -1.55
C LYS A 72 6.26 -9.12 -0.87
N ARG A 73 5.38 -8.51 -0.09
CA ARG A 73 4.25 -9.21 0.54
C ARG A 73 3.28 -9.76 -0.49
N LEU A 74 3.00 -9.01 -1.57
CA LEU A 74 2.17 -9.53 -2.67
C LEU A 74 2.83 -10.74 -3.35
N GLU A 75 4.13 -10.68 -3.63
CA GLU A 75 4.86 -11.83 -4.20
C GLU A 75 4.86 -13.06 -3.27
N GLU A 76 4.92 -12.85 -1.95
CA GLU A 76 4.82 -13.92 -0.96
C GLU A 76 3.44 -14.57 -0.97
N ILE A 77 2.37 -13.76 -0.99
CA ILE A 77 0.98 -14.23 -1.09
C ILE A 77 0.78 -15.03 -2.40
N GLU A 78 1.29 -14.53 -3.52
CA GLU A 78 1.19 -15.21 -4.82
C GLU A 78 1.89 -16.59 -4.79
N LYS A 79 3.07 -16.68 -4.17
CA LYS A 79 3.80 -17.95 -4.00
C LYS A 79 3.02 -18.93 -3.12
N LEU A 80 2.45 -18.46 -2.01
CA LEU A 80 1.64 -19.29 -1.12
C LEU A 80 0.39 -19.81 -1.84
N MET A 81 -0.29 -18.97 -2.61
CA MET A 81 -1.43 -19.38 -3.44
C MET A 81 -1.07 -20.47 -4.45
N LYS A 82 0.07 -20.31 -5.15
CA LYS A 82 0.57 -21.34 -6.08
C LYS A 82 0.87 -22.66 -5.38
N GLN A 83 1.52 -22.60 -4.22
CA GLN A 83 1.80 -23.80 -3.42
C GLN A 83 0.52 -24.50 -2.96
N ILE A 84 -0.50 -23.76 -2.54
CA ILE A 84 -1.78 -24.35 -2.13
C ILE A 84 -2.49 -24.99 -3.32
N ARG A 85 -2.49 -24.37 -4.50
CA ARG A 85 -3.02 -24.99 -5.73
C ARG A 85 -2.28 -26.28 -6.09
N GLU A 86 -0.95 -26.27 -6.05
CA GLU A 86 -0.15 -27.47 -6.34
C GLU A 86 -0.42 -28.61 -5.34
N LYS A 87 -0.66 -28.28 -4.06
CA LYS A 87 -1.05 -29.28 -3.05
C LYS A 87 -2.46 -29.81 -3.30
N LEU A 88 -3.39 -28.95 -3.71
CA LEU A 88 -4.77 -29.32 -4.05
C LEU A 88 -4.81 -30.29 -5.24
N ASP A 89 -3.96 -30.06 -6.26
CA ASP A 89 -3.89 -30.91 -7.45
C ASP A 89 -3.24 -32.29 -7.20
N ARG A 90 -2.50 -32.45 -6.10
CA ARG A 90 -1.78 -33.69 -5.79
C ARG A 90 -2.59 -34.72 -5.00
N ASP A 91 -3.82 -34.42 -4.58
CA ASP A 91 -4.77 -35.30 -3.85
C ASP A 91 -4.25 -35.99 -2.56
N HIS A 92 -2.99 -35.75 -2.16
CA HIS A 92 -2.31 -36.48 -1.08
C HIS A 92 -2.25 -35.70 0.26
N VAL A 93 -2.93 -34.56 0.36
CA VAL A 93 -2.90 -33.71 1.56
C VAL A 93 -4.28 -33.70 2.22
N ALA A 94 -4.31 -33.87 3.53
CA ALA A 94 -5.54 -33.76 4.31
C ALA A 94 -6.19 -32.38 4.12
N TYR A 95 -7.47 -32.36 3.71
CA TYR A 95 -8.20 -31.12 3.42
C TYR A 95 -8.31 -30.21 4.65
N SER A 96 -8.35 -30.77 5.85
CA SER A 96 -8.35 -30.01 7.12
C SER A 96 -7.09 -29.15 7.30
N LEU A 97 -5.93 -29.66 6.86
CA LEU A 97 -4.66 -28.92 6.94
C LEU A 97 -4.60 -27.83 5.88
N LEU A 98 -5.08 -28.12 4.67
CA LEU A 98 -5.23 -27.11 3.61
C LEU A 98 -6.20 -26.00 4.03
N MET A 99 -7.30 -26.32 4.70
CA MET A 99 -8.26 -25.33 5.18
C MET A 99 -7.62 -24.33 6.15
N ASN A 100 -6.75 -24.82 7.05
CA ASN A 100 -5.98 -23.93 7.93
C ASN A 100 -5.02 -23.02 7.14
N GLU A 101 -4.33 -23.55 6.12
CA GLU A 101 -3.46 -22.74 5.25
C GLU A 101 -4.26 -21.68 4.47
N ILE A 102 -5.48 -22.00 4.01
CA ILE A 102 -6.37 -21.06 3.31
C ILE A 102 -6.88 -19.97 4.25
N ASN A 103 -7.30 -20.33 5.46
CA ASN A 103 -7.74 -19.33 6.43
C ASN A 103 -6.57 -18.40 6.82
N GLN A 104 -5.35 -18.92 6.93
CA GLN A 104 -4.16 -18.08 7.11
C GLN A 104 -3.92 -17.16 5.91
N LEU A 105 -4.06 -17.67 4.68
CA LEU A 105 -3.95 -16.87 3.47
C LEU A 105 -4.99 -15.75 3.42
N GLU A 106 -6.23 -16.03 3.80
CA GLU A 106 -7.32 -15.05 3.92
C GLU A 106 -6.92 -13.92 4.88
N THR A 107 -6.41 -14.26 6.07
CA THR A 107 -5.91 -13.25 7.02
C THR A 107 -4.73 -12.44 6.46
N PHE A 108 -3.80 -13.07 5.72
CA PHE A 108 -2.70 -12.35 5.08
C PHE A 108 -3.17 -11.38 4.00
N ILE A 109 -4.17 -11.75 3.21
CA ILE A 109 -4.77 -10.88 2.20
C ILE A 109 -5.47 -9.70 2.87
N ASP A 110 -6.19 -9.92 3.97
CA ASP A 110 -6.87 -8.84 4.68
C ASP A 110 -5.90 -7.90 5.39
N ASP A 111 -4.82 -8.42 5.99
CA ASP A 111 -3.74 -7.61 6.54
C ASP A 111 -3.04 -6.78 5.45
N ALA A 112 -2.85 -7.35 4.25
CA ALA A 112 -2.30 -6.64 3.11
C ALA A 112 -3.27 -5.54 2.62
N LYS A 113 -4.58 -5.80 2.52
CA LYS A 113 -5.57 -4.77 2.21
C LYS A 113 -5.54 -3.63 3.22
N ALA A 114 -5.54 -3.94 4.51
CA ALA A 114 -5.49 -2.92 5.56
C ALA A 114 -4.21 -2.06 5.46
N LEU A 115 -3.07 -2.69 5.20
CA LEU A 115 -1.82 -1.95 4.98
C LEU A 115 -1.91 -1.07 3.72
N HIS A 116 -2.51 -1.56 2.64
CA HIS A 116 -2.70 -0.80 1.41
C HIS A 116 -3.58 0.44 1.63
N ASP A 117 -4.69 0.28 2.35
CA ASP A 117 -5.59 1.38 2.68
C ASP A 117 -4.89 2.45 3.52
N THR A 118 -4.10 2.05 4.52
CA THR A 118 -3.31 3.00 5.32
C THR A 118 -2.28 3.75 4.47
N PHE A 119 -1.67 3.08 3.49
CA PHE A 119 -0.72 3.71 2.58
C PHE A 119 -1.42 4.69 1.63
N LYS A 120 -2.61 4.34 1.14
CA LYS A 120 -3.46 5.22 0.33
C LYS A 120 -3.88 6.47 1.09
N ASP A 121 -4.31 6.33 2.34
CA ASP A 121 -4.64 7.47 3.21
C ASP A 121 -3.42 8.36 3.47
N HIS A 122 -2.25 7.75 3.69
CA HIS A 122 -1.01 8.48 3.85
C HIS A 122 -0.66 9.31 2.60
N LEU A 123 -0.80 8.74 1.40
CA LEU A 123 -0.61 9.46 0.14
C LEU A 123 -1.58 10.64 -0.03
N GLN A 124 -2.84 10.47 0.37
CA GLN A 124 -3.82 11.55 0.34
C GLN A 124 -3.46 12.69 1.30
N SER A 125 -2.97 12.35 2.50
CA SER A 125 -2.46 13.34 3.46
C SER A 125 -1.28 14.12 2.88
N LEU A 126 -0.30 13.42 2.30
CA LEU A 126 0.86 14.03 1.67
C LEU A 126 0.45 15.00 0.55
N ARG A 127 -0.56 14.65 -0.26
CA ARG A 127 -1.07 15.53 -1.31
C ARG A 127 -1.71 16.81 -0.74
N LYS A 128 -2.41 16.71 0.39
CA LYS A 128 -2.99 17.87 1.07
C LYS A 128 -1.91 18.77 1.67
N GLU A 129 -0.90 18.19 2.29
CA GLU A 129 0.25 18.92 2.83
C GLU A 129 1.06 19.61 1.72
N GLU A 130 1.21 18.97 0.56
CA GLU A 130 1.86 19.58 -0.62
C GLU A 130 1.11 20.84 -1.07
N LEU A 131 -0.23 20.77 -1.17
CA LEU A 131 -1.06 21.91 -1.56
C LEU A 131 -0.92 23.08 -0.58
N GLN A 132 -0.99 22.81 0.72
CA GLN A 132 -0.81 23.83 1.76
C GLN A 132 0.59 24.44 1.74
N ALA A 133 1.63 23.63 1.52
CA ALA A 133 3.00 24.12 1.38
C ALA A 133 3.16 25.01 0.12
N ARG A 134 2.50 24.68 -0.99
CA ARG A 134 2.50 25.50 -2.20
C ARG A 134 1.79 26.84 -1.99
N GLU A 135 0.65 26.85 -1.31
CA GLU A 135 -0.11 28.06 -0.98
C GLU A 135 0.71 29.01 -0.09
N THR A 136 1.24 28.50 1.01
CA THR A 136 2.10 29.29 1.92
C THR A 136 3.36 29.84 1.22
N LEU A 137 3.99 29.06 0.34
CA LEU A 137 5.11 29.56 -0.49
C LEU A 137 4.68 30.66 -1.46
N ALA A 138 3.47 30.60 -2.02
CA ALA A 138 2.95 31.64 -2.88
C ALA A 138 2.68 32.93 -2.09
N GLU A 139 2.06 32.83 -0.92
CA GLU A 139 1.82 33.95 0.00
C GLU A 139 3.12 34.60 0.50
N LEU A 140 4.12 33.80 0.87
CA LEU A 140 5.43 34.32 1.27
C LEU A 140 6.11 35.06 0.11
N LYS A 141 5.97 34.57 -1.13
CA LYS A 141 6.50 35.26 -2.31
C LYS A 141 5.79 36.59 -2.56
N THR A 142 4.47 36.65 -2.46
CA THR A 142 3.72 37.90 -2.65
C THR A 142 4.09 38.92 -1.57
N MET A 143 4.11 38.50 -0.30
CA MET A 143 4.57 39.35 0.82
C MET A 143 6.00 39.84 0.63
N LEU A 144 6.92 38.99 0.18
CA LEU A 144 8.30 39.39 -0.12
C LEU A 144 8.35 40.40 -1.27
N THR A 145 7.57 40.22 -2.34
CA THR A 145 7.53 41.20 -3.42
C THR A 145 6.91 42.53 -3.01
N ASP A 146 5.89 42.51 -2.15
CA ASP A 146 5.21 43.72 -1.68
C ASP A 146 6.07 44.50 -0.70
N THR A 147 6.72 43.82 0.26
CA THR A 147 7.69 44.45 1.17
C THR A 147 8.86 45.06 0.41
N VAL A 148 9.41 44.37 -0.59
CA VAL A 148 10.45 44.92 -1.47
C VAL A 148 9.94 46.15 -2.24
N ARG A 149 8.71 46.11 -2.76
CA ARG A 149 8.11 47.24 -3.49
C ARG A 149 7.83 48.44 -2.57
N GLN A 150 7.40 48.19 -1.33
CA GLN A 150 7.21 49.22 -0.31
C GLN A 150 8.54 49.88 0.07
N LEU A 151 9.59 49.09 0.34
CA LEU A 151 10.94 49.58 0.61
C LEU A 151 11.52 50.43 -0.53
N GLN A 152 11.20 50.10 -1.79
CA GLN A 152 11.62 50.88 -2.96
C GLN A 152 10.85 52.20 -3.09
N LYS A 153 9.55 52.22 -2.77
CA LYS A 153 8.70 53.43 -2.84
C LYS A 153 8.98 54.40 -1.70
N SER A 154 9.40 53.92 -0.53
CA SER A 154 9.59 54.74 0.67
C SER A 154 10.85 55.61 0.64
N ASN A 155 11.71 55.51 -0.39
CA ASN A 155 12.91 56.35 -0.60
C ASN A 155 13.74 56.55 0.70
N ILE A 156 13.84 55.50 1.53
CA ILE A 156 14.53 55.55 2.82
C ILE A 156 16.03 55.40 2.55
N PRO A 157 16.87 56.41 2.85
CA PRO A 157 18.31 56.30 2.70
C PRO A 157 18.84 55.38 3.81
N GLY A 158 19.28 54.16 3.48
CA GLY A 158 19.91 53.29 4.49
C GLY A 158 19.89 51.78 4.29
N ILE A 159 19.46 51.22 3.16
CA ILE A 159 19.59 49.77 2.94
C ILE A 159 21.04 49.46 2.50
N PRO A 160 21.78 48.61 3.23
CA PRO A 160 23.15 48.25 2.87
C PRO A 160 23.21 47.70 1.44
N ALA A 161 24.25 48.09 0.68
CA ALA A 161 24.42 47.79 -0.74
C ALA A 161 24.41 46.28 -1.09
N ASP A 162 24.52 45.41 -0.08
CA ASP A 162 24.54 43.96 -0.25
C ASP A 162 23.17 43.37 -0.63
N MET A 163 22.06 43.97 -0.21
CA MET A 163 20.72 43.51 -0.62
C MET A 163 20.39 43.85 -2.07
N LYS A 164 20.98 44.91 -2.65
CA LYS A 164 20.80 45.27 -4.07
C LYS A 164 21.46 44.27 -5.04
N LYS A 165 22.50 43.53 -4.61
CA LYS A 165 23.31 42.70 -5.51
C LYS A 165 22.70 41.33 -5.87
N SER A 166 21.73 40.82 -5.11
CA SER A 166 21.16 39.48 -5.35
C SER A 166 20.35 39.39 -6.66
N ARG A 167 19.85 40.52 -7.19
CA ARG A 167 19.03 40.52 -8.43
C ARG A 167 19.80 40.51 -9.75
N LEU A 168 21.11 40.76 -9.77
CA LEU A 168 21.84 40.91 -11.05
C LEU A 168 22.39 39.61 -11.65
N LYS A 169 22.32 38.46 -10.94
CA LYS A 169 22.89 37.19 -11.42
C LYS A 169 21.88 36.22 -12.09
N LYS A 170 20.59 36.52 -12.14
CA LYS A 170 19.57 35.61 -12.74
C LYS A 170 18.93 36.11 -14.04
N SER A 171 19.39 37.21 -14.63
CA SER A 171 18.91 37.71 -15.95
C SER A 171 19.90 37.48 -17.10
N ARG A 172 20.90 36.60 -16.92
CA ARG A 172 21.82 36.19 -18.00
C ARG A 172 22.05 34.69 -17.94
N ARG A 173 21.07 33.93 -18.45
CA ARG A 173 21.20 32.70 -19.23
C ARG A 173 19.81 32.24 -19.63
#